data_AF-A0AA37L1Z2-F1
#
_entry.id   AF-A0AA37L1Z2-F1
#
_cell.length_a   1.000
_cell.length_b   1.000
_cell.length_c   1.000
_cell.angle_alpha   90.00
_cell.angle_beta   90.00
_cell.angle_gamma   90.00
#
_symmetry.space_group_name_H-M   'P 1'
#
loop_
_entity.id
_entity.type
_entity.pdbx_description
1 polymer ?
#
loop_
_entity_poly.entity_id
_entity_poly.type
_entity_poly.pdbx_seq_one_letter_code
_entity_poly.pdbx_strand_id
1 'polypeptide(L)'
;MKLQELQTRLTDKKINATYSKISNEFVNQERVYLNINKQFLVYFIQFNDKPFLKVYIQRPKDFDFKNIKQSELETERCKKAKLQFLNAIKFLETGITDLEQYETWNDVQLSPKSEGIKIEVNT
;
A
#
# COMPACT_ATOMS: atom_id res chain seq x y z
N MET A 1 5.77 -12.15 -5.64
CA MET A 1 5.18 -11.79 -6.97
C MET A 1 5.63 -10.39 -7.40
N LYS A 2 5.82 -10.11 -8.70
CA LYS A 2 6.17 -8.77 -9.23
C LYS A 2 4.95 -7.85 -9.32
N LEU A 3 5.15 -6.53 -9.21
CA LEU A 3 4.07 -5.54 -9.30
C LEU A 3 3.34 -5.49 -10.65
N GLN A 4 4.04 -5.72 -11.77
CA GLN A 4 3.38 -5.77 -13.08
C GLN A 4 2.39 -6.95 -13.16
N GLU A 5 2.79 -8.11 -12.66
CA GLU A 5 1.92 -9.29 -12.59
C GLU A 5 0.71 -9.05 -11.67
N LEU A 6 0.93 -8.36 -10.55
CA LEU A 6 -0.15 -7.93 -9.66
C LEU A 6 -1.16 -7.05 -10.40
N GLN A 7 -0.71 -6.06 -11.18
CA GLN A 7 -1.60 -5.18 -11.93
C GLN A 7 -2.45 -5.96 -12.94
N THR A 8 -1.87 -6.90 -13.67
CA THR A 8 -2.62 -7.77 -14.60
C THR A 8 -3.71 -8.54 -13.86
N ARG A 9 -3.36 -9.27 -12.78
CA ARG A 9 -4.33 -10.08 -12.01
C ARG A 9 -5.47 -9.25 -11.42
N LEU A 10 -5.18 -8.04 -10.94
CA LEU A 10 -6.20 -7.12 -10.43
C LEU A 10 -7.13 -6.65 -11.55
N THR A 11 -6.56 -6.31 -12.71
CA THR A 11 -7.31 -5.80 -13.87
C THR A 11 -8.21 -6.88 -14.48
N ASP A 12 -7.74 -8.13 -14.54
CA ASP A 12 -8.53 -9.28 -15.00
C ASP A 12 -9.78 -9.50 -14.14
N LYS A 13 -9.72 -9.12 -12.86
CA LYS A 13 -10.85 -9.11 -11.93
C LYS A 13 -11.60 -7.79 -11.88
N LYS A 14 -11.43 -6.93 -12.89
CA LYS A 14 -12.08 -5.63 -13.06
C LYS A 14 -11.79 -4.62 -11.94
N ILE A 15 -10.71 -4.81 -11.19
CA ILE A 15 -10.19 -3.80 -10.27
C ILE A 15 -9.39 -2.80 -11.09
N ASN A 16 -9.77 -1.53 -11.05
CA ASN A 16 -9.06 -0.47 -11.76
C ASN A 16 -7.67 -0.26 -11.15
N ALA A 17 -6.67 -0.88 -11.76
CA ALA A 17 -5.28 -0.90 -11.32
C ALA A 17 -4.36 -0.32 -12.41
N THR A 18 -3.46 0.57 -12.03
CA THR A 18 -2.51 1.20 -12.97
C THR A 18 -1.08 1.06 -12.46
N TYR A 19 -0.23 0.44 -13.26
CA TYR A 19 1.20 0.34 -12.97
C TYR A 19 1.92 1.63 -13.38
N SER A 20 2.84 2.10 -12.53
CA SER A 20 3.66 3.28 -12.81
C SER A 20 5.04 3.17 -12.17
N LYS A 21 6.05 3.72 -12.84
CA LYS A 21 7.41 3.87 -12.31
C LYS A 21 7.61 5.31 -11.87
N ILE A 22 7.86 5.49 -10.58
CA ILE A 22 8.18 6.81 -10.00
C ILE A 22 9.70 6.88 -9.88
N SER A 23 10.31 7.83 -10.58
CA SER A 23 11.75 8.11 -10.47
C SER A 23 11.95 9.61 -10.34
N ASN A 24 12.34 10.05 -9.15
CA ASN A 24 12.70 11.42 -8.83
C ASN A 24 13.85 11.44 -7.80
N GLU A 25 14.33 12.63 -7.45
CA GLU A 25 15.47 12.81 -6.53
C GLU A 25 15.26 12.20 -5.13
N PHE A 26 14.01 11.96 -4.71
CA PHE A 26 13.67 11.42 -3.39
C PHE A 26 13.24 9.95 -3.42
N VAL A 27 12.69 9.47 -4.54
CA VAL A 27 12.04 8.17 -4.66
C VAL A 27 12.33 7.56 -6.02
N ASN A 28 12.88 6.36 -6.02
CA ASN A 28 12.95 5.48 -7.18
C ASN A 28 12.21 4.18 -6.85
N GLN A 29 10.95 4.06 -7.28
CA GLN A 29 10.05 2.99 -6.87
C GLN A 29 8.95 2.70 -7.90
N GLU A 30 8.67 1.42 -8.11
CA GLU A 30 7.53 0.96 -8.89
C GLU A 30 6.25 0.88 -8.03
N ARG A 31 5.09 1.21 -8.62
CA ARG A 31 3.81 1.25 -7.93
C ARG A 31 2.68 0.68 -8.77
N VAL A 32 1.68 0.09 -8.11
CA VAL A 32 0.38 -0.24 -8.72
C VAL A 32 -0.71 0.53 -7.98
N TYR A 33 -1.21 1.59 -8.60
CA TYR A 33 -2.29 2.41 -8.06
C TYR A 33 -3.64 1.72 -8.19
N LEU A 34 -4.47 1.78 -7.15
CA LEU A 34 -5.85 1.29 -7.16
C LEU A 34 -6.82 2.47 -7.19
N ASN A 35 -7.53 2.64 -8.30
CA ASN A 35 -8.52 3.70 -8.48
C ASN A 35 -9.90 3.23 -7.98
N ILE A 36 -10.00 2.94 -6.68
CA ILE A 36 -11.18 2.30 -6.06
C ILE A 36 -11.99 3.25 -5.18
N ASN A 37 -11.37 4.29 -4.61
CA ASN A 37 -12.05 5.28 -3.78
C ASN A 37 -11.34 6.63 -3.86
N LYS A 38 -12.08 7.69 -4.21
CA LYS A 38 -11.53 9.05 -4.41
C LYS A 38 -11.04 9.72 -3.12
N GLN A 39 -11.44 9.21 -1.94
CA GLN A 39 -10.99 9.74 -0.64
C GLN A 39 -9.58 9.27 -0.27
N PHE A 40 -9.08 8.23 -0.93
CA PHE A 40 -7.80 7.62 -0.59
C PHE A 40 -6.88 7.56 -1.80
N LEU A 41 -5.59 7.80 -1.54
CA LEU A 41 -4.53 7.42 -2.44
C LEU A 41 -4.08 6.01 -2.06
N VAL A 42 -4.37 5.05 -2.93
CA VAL A 42 -4.15 3.63 -2.68
C VAL A 42 -3.20 3.07 -3.73
N TYR A 43 -2.10 2.45 -3.29
CA TYR A 43 -1.17 1.81 -4.21
C TYR A 43 -0.35 0.71 -3.56
N PHE A 44 -0.01 -0.32 -4.33
CA PHE A 44 0.97 -1.31 -3.93
C PHE A 44 2.39 -0.86 -4.24
N ILE A 45 3.32 -1.27 -3.38
CA ILE A 45 4.77 -1.22 -3.60
C ILE A 45 5.35 -2.62 -3.43
N GLN A 46 6.56 -2.85 -3.94
CA GLN A 46 7.32 -4.05 -3.60
C GLN A 46 8.07 -3.82 -2.28
N PHE A 47 7.93 -4.74 -1.33
CA PHE A 47 8.68 -4.75 -0.08
C PHE A 47 8.98 -6.21 0.32
N ASN A 48 10.26 -6.55 0.54
CA ASN A 48 10.71 -7.91 0.84
C ASN A 48 10.08 -8.97 -0.10
N ASP A 49 10.17 -8.73 -1.41
CA ASP A 49 9.62 -9.59 -2.48
C ASP A 49 8.10 -9.86 -2.43
N LYS A 50 7.37 -9.09 -1.62
CA LYS A 50 5.91 -9.14 -1.53
C LYS A 50 5.26 -7.78 -1.84
N PRO A 51 4.04 -7.76 -2.40
CA PRO A 51 3.26 -6.54 -2.49
C PRO A 51 2.85 -6.03 -1.10
N PHE A 52 3.08 -4.75 -0.84
CA PHE A 52 2.59 -4.06 0.34
C PHE A 52 1.63 -2.94 -0.09
N LEU A 53 0.41 -2.94 0.44
CA LEU A 53 -0.60 -1.93 0.15
C LEU A 53 -0.37 -0.70 1.01
N LYS A 54 -0.11 0.44 0.36
CA LYS A 54 -0.10 1.75 1.01
C LYS A 54 -1.44 2.43 0.81
N VAL A 55 -1.93 3.05 1.89
CA VAL A 55 -3.18 3.81 1.92
C VAL A 55 -2.93 5.14 2.62
N TYR A 56 -3.19 6.23 1.91
CA TYR A 56 -3.15 7.59 2.44
C TYR A 56 -4.47 8.29 2.17
N ILE A 57 -4.76 9.35 2.92
CA ILE A 57 -5.82 10.27 2.55
C ILE A 57 -5.43 10.94 1.22
N GLN A 58 -6.34 10.95 0.26
CA GLN A 58 -6.14 11.65 -1.00
C GLN A 58 -6.03 13.15 -0.71
N ARG A 59 -4.96 13.76 -1.22
CA ARG A 59 -4.75 15.20 -1.15
C ARG A 59 -4.81 15.81 -2.56
N PRO A 60 -5.07 17.11 -2.69
CA PRO A 60 -4.92 17.84 -3.95
C PRO A 60 -3.50 17.70 -4.51
N LYS A 61 -3.35 17.90 -5.82
CA LYS A 61 -2.06 17.77 -6.52
C LYS A 61 -0.97 18.69 -5.97
N ASP A 62 -1.37 19.89 -5.54
CA ASP A 62 -0.45 20.94 -5.08
C ASP A 62 -0.28 20.97 -3.56
N PHE A 63 -0.70 19.89 -2.88
CA PHE A 63 -0.55 19.77 -1.43
C PHE A 63 0.91 19.58 -1.03
N ASP A 64 1.38 20.27 0.01
CA ASP A 64 2.76 20.12 0.50
C ASP A 64 2.92 18.79 1.27
N PHE A 65 3.60 17.83 0.64
CA PHE A 65 3.86 16.52 1.23
C PHE A 65 5.05 16.47 2.19
N LYS A 66 5.89 17.53 2.29
CA LYS A 66 7.14 17.48 3.04
C LYS A 66 6.95 17.40 4.56
N ASN A 67 5.89 17.99 5.09
CA ASN A 67 5.66 18.12 6.54
C ASN A 67 4.38 17.43 7.04
N ILE A 68 3.87 16.46 6.29
CA ILE A 68 2.61 15.80 6.66
C ILE A 68 2.81 14.94 7.91
N LYS A 69 2.03 15.24 8.96
CA LYS A 69 1.69 14.28 10.01
C LYS A 69 0.23 13.90 9.84
N GLN A 70 -0.06 12.63 9.57
CA GLN A 70 -1.43 12.13 9.61
C GLN A 70 -1.95 12.24 11.04
N SER A 71 -3.16 12.76 11.22
CA SER A 71 -3.79 12.74 12.54
C SER A 71 -4.12 11.31 12.98
N GLU A 72 -4.41 11.10 14.26
CA GLU A 72 -4.85 9.79 14.77
C GLU A 72 -6.12 9.32 14.04
N LEU A 73 -7.07 10.24 13.82
CA LEU A 73 -8.30 9.96 13.09
C LEU A 73 -8.05 9.58 11.62
N GLU A 74 -7.11 10.26 10.95
CA GLU A 74 -6.73 9.91 9.58
C GLU A 74 -6.02 8.54 9.53
N THR A 75 -5.18 8.25 10.53
CA THR A 75 -4.49 6.97 10.67
C THR A 75 -5.50 5.83 10.85
N GLU A 76 -6.47 5.99 11.74
CA GLU A 76 -7.55 5.02 11.96
C GLU A 76 -8.35 4.78 10.67
N ARG A 77 -8.74 5.87 9.97
CA ARG A 77 -9.46 5.77 8.70
C ARG A 77 -8.66 5.02 7.64
N CYS A 78 -7.37 5.32 7.49
CA CYS A 78 -6.51 4.62 6.56
C CYS A 78 -6.33 3.14 6.92
N LYS A 79 -6.20 2.79 8.21
CA LYS A 79 -6.11 1.41 8.68
C LYS A 79 -7.37 0.60 8.34
N LYS A 80 -8.54 1.17 8.66
CA LYS A 80 -9.84 0.55 8.33
C LYS A 80 -10.01 0.37 6.82
N ALA A 81 -9.69 1.41 6.03
CA ALA A 81 -9.77 1.35 4.57
C ALA A 81 -8.83 0.28 3.99
N LYS A 82 -7.57 0.21 4.45
CA LYS A 82 -6.61 -0.82 4.02
C LYS A 82 -7.13 -2.23 4.30
N LEU A 83 -7.66 -2.49 5.49
CA LEU A 83 -8.26 -3.79 5.82
C LEU A 83 -9.40 -4.14 4.85
N GLN A 84 -10.31 -3.18 4.59
CA GLN A 84 -11.43 -3.37 3.68
C GLN A 84 -10.96 -3.67 2.25
N PHE A 85 -9.97 -2.94 1.73
CA PHE A 85 -9.44 -3.15 0.39
C PHE A 85 -8.75 -4.51 0.25
N LEU A 86 -7.94 -4.93 1.23
CA LEU A 86 -7.29 -6.24 1.23
C LEU A 86 -8.33 -7.38 1.24
N ASN A 87 -9.35 -7.27 2.09
CA ASN A 87 -10.44 -8.25 2.16
C ASN A 87 -11.25 -8.31 0.85
N ALA A 88 -11.53 -7.16 0.23
CA ALA A 88 -12.24 -7.11 -1.05
C ALA A 88 -11.42 -7.76 -2.18
N ILE A 89 -10.12 -7.45 -2.27
CA ILE A 89 -9.21 -8.04 -3.28
C ILE A 89 -9.11 -9.57 -3.10
N LYS A 90 -9.11 -10.04 -1.85
CA LYS A 90 -9.09 -11.48 -1.52
C LYS A 90 -10.40 -12.15 -1.91
N PHE A 91 -11.55 -11.54 -1.58
CA PHE A 91 -12.87 -12.08 -1.88
C PHE A 91 -13.11 -12.24 -3.39
N LEU A 92 -12.51 -11.38 -4.22
CA LEU A 92 -12.61 -11.45 -5.68
C LEU A 92 -11.79 -12.61 -6.31
N GLU A 93 -11.20 -13.49 -5.50
CA GLU A 93 -10.40 -14.65 -5.91
C GLU A 93 -9.42 -14.30 -7.03
N THR A 94 -8.64 -13.25 -6.79
CA THR A 94 -7.60 -12.76 -7.70
C THR A 94 -6.43 -13.75 -7.86
N GLY A 95 -6.44 -14.87 -7.12
CA GLY A 95 -5.33 -15.83 -7.09
C GLY A 95 -4.05 -15.23 -6.51
N ILE A 96 -4.14 -14.09 -5.80
CA ILE A 96 -3.00 -13.43 -5.20
C ILE A 96 -2.79 -13.98 -3.79
N THR A 97 -1.75 -14.80 -3.62
CA THR A 97 -1.46 -15.51 -2.35
C THR A 97 -0.65 -14.69 -1.36
N ASP A 98 0.09 -13.69 -1.83
CA ASP A 98 1.13 -13.01 -1.04
C ASP A 98 0.73 -11.62 -0.55
N LEU A 99 -0.58 -11.34 -0.48
CA LEU A 99 -1.07 -10.07 0.09
C LEU A 99 -1.03 -10.10 1.61
N GLU A 100 -0.90 -8.91 2.18
CA GLU A 100 -1.00 -8.71 3.62
C GLU A 100 -2.36 -9.20 4.15
N GLN A 101 -2.33 -9.82 5.32
CA GLN A 101 -3.52 -10.28 6.03
C GLN A 101 -3.51 -9.76 7.46
N TYR A 102 -4.67 -9.31 7.90
CA TYR A 102 -4.90 -8.79 9.23
C TYR A 102 -6.26 -9.27 9.72
N GLU A 103 -6.36 -9.62 11.00
CA GLU A 103 -7.64 -9.99 11.62
C GLU A 103 -8.44 -8.74 12.01
N THR A 104 -7.75 -7.73 12.53
CA THR A 104 -8.36 -6.49 13.00
C THR A 104 -7.72 -5.27 12.35
N TRP A 105 -8.44 -4.14 12.35
CA TRP A 105 -7.90 -2.90 11.81
C TRP A 105 -6.78 -2.32 12.68
N ASN A 106 -6.72 -2.67 13.98
CA ASN A 106 -5.70 -2.17 14.90
C ASN A 106 -4.29 -2.60 14.49
N ASP A 107 -4.17 -3.83 13.99
CA ASP A 107 -2.91 -4.47 13.60
C ASP A 107 -2.39 -4.03 12.23
N VAL A 108 -3.25 -3.35 11.45
CA VAL A 108 -2.92 -2.89 10.11
C VAL A 108 -1.74 -1.93 10.14
N GLN A 109 -0.72 -2.23 9.33
CA GLN A 109 0.42 -1.35 9.15
C GLN A 109 0.21 -0.47 7.91
N LEU A 110 0.39 0.84 8.02
CA LEU A 110 0.27 1.77 6.88
C LEU A 110 1.59 1.98 6.13
N SER A 111 2.70 1.62 6.77
CA SER A 111 4.04 1.61 6.18
C SER A 111 4.71 0.29 6.55
N PRO A 112 5.56 -0.27 5.67
CA PRO A 112 6.31 -1.47 6.01
C PRO A 112 7.19 -1.18 7.22
N LYS A 113 7.25 -2.11 8.18
CA LYS A 113 8.28 -2.08 9.21
C LYS A 113 9.61 -2.33 8.51
N SER A 114 10.46 -1.31 8.43
CA SER A 114 11.89 -1.55 8.25
C SER A 114 12.32 -2.39 9.44
N GLU A 115 12.72 -3.64 9.20
CA GLU A 115 13.53 -4.36 10.18
C GLU A 115 14.74 -3.46 10.40
N GLY A 116 14.77 -2.76 11.53
CA GLY A 116 15.97 -2.03 11.91
C GLY A 116 17.10 -3.05 11.90
N ILE A 117 18.20 -2.75 11.21
CA ILE A 117 19.42 -3.54 11.31
C ILE A 117 19.71 -3.62 12.82
N LYS A 118 19.50 -4.80 13.42
CA LYS A 118 19.97 -5.06 14.78
C LYS A 118 21.48 -5.04 14.68
N ILE A 119 22.10 -3.93 15.06
CA ILE A 119 23.52 -3.92 15.34
C ILE A 119 23.65 -4.69 16.66
N GLU A 120 23.92 -5.99 16.58
CA GLU A 120 24.36 -6.76 17.74
C GLU A 120 25.75 -6.25 18.09
N VAL A 121 25.82 -5.41 19.14
CA VAL A 121 27.09 -5.03 19.74
C VAL A 121 27.50 -6.21 20.61
N ASN A 122 28.41 -7.04 20.11
CA ASN A 122 29.07 -8.05 20.93
C ASN A 122 29.91 -7.30 21.99
N THR A 123 29.42 -7.24 23.22
CA THR A 123 30.19 -6.92 24.44
C THR A 123 30.90 -8.16 24.96
#